data_AF-A0A086LU29-F1
#
_entry.id   AF-A0A086LU29-F1
#
_cell.length_a   1.000
_cell.length_b   1.000
_cell.length_c   1.000
_cell.angle_alpha   90.00
_cell.angle_beta   90.00
_cell.angle_gamma   90.00
#
_symmetry.space_group_name_H-M   'P 1'
#
loop_
_entity.id
_entity.type
_entity.pdbx_description
1 polymer ?
#
loop_
_entity_poly.entity_id
_entity_poly.type
_entity_poly.pdbx_seq_one_letter_code
_entity_poly.pdbx_strand_id
1 'polypeptide(L)'
;MSFILLLQIVYNIFQVVTCSYVVYKAMSVYVAEGYTIVFNKFDPSRRNMAEIVWLFYLTKVVDLLDTVFIVCRGKWAQFSFLHIYHHASILYMMWVNASVGYDGDIYFAVAANGAIHVVMYAYYLMASLNIGAARYIKPFITRMQMTQFLGMLGQGFYHICFYQDCQYPIRIGVVYLGYIVSMYVLFDRFAKRTYGTKNAGKGNACQKPVRAAGTSPRGGARKAD
;
A
#
# COMPACT_ATOMS: atom_id res chain seq x y z
N MET A 1 27.80 3.92 7.44
CA MET A 1 26.51 3.87 6.71
C MET A 1 26.78 3.21 5.36
N SER A 2 26.11 2.10 5.01
CA SER A 2 26.35 1.45 3.71
C SER A 2 25.88 2.34 2.55
N PHE A 3 26.54 2.26 1.39
CA PHE A 3 26.17 3.03 0.21
C PHE A 3 24.69 2.86 -0.18
N ILE A 4 24.17 1.63 -0.10
CA ILE A 4 22.76 1.30 -0.35
C ILE A 4 21.83 2.04 0.63
N LEU A 5 22.21 2.17 1.90
CA LEU A 5 21.39 2.89 2.89
C LEU A 5 21.35 4.40 2.59
N LEU A 6 22.47 4.98 2.15
CA LEU A 6 22.51 6.38 1.73
C LEU A 6 21.58 6.62 0.53
N LEU A 7 21.62 5.75 -0.49
CA LEU A 7 20.71 5.82 -1.64
C LEU A 7 19.24 5.73 -1.20
N GLN A 8 18.91 4.85 -0.27
CA GLN A 8 17.56 4.70 0.25
C GLN A 8 17.09 5.95 1.02
N ILE A 9 17.98 6.60 1.78
CA ILE A 9 17.67 7.85 2.48
C ILE A 9 17.35 8.96 1.46
N VAL A 10 18.21 9.15 0.45
CA VAL A 10 17.99 10.14 -0.61
C VAL A 10 16.69 9.86 -1.36
N TYR A 11 16.43 8.59 -1.68
CA TYR A 11 15.20 8.14 -2.32
C TYR A 11 13.95 8.46 -1.48
N ASN A 12 13.95 8.15 -0.18
CA ASN A 12 12.82 8.43 0.70
C ASN A 12 12.56 9.93 0.84
N ILE A 13 13.62 10.77 0.90
CA ILE A 13 13.49 12.24 0.92
C ILE A 13 12.86 12.72 -0.40
N PHE A 14 13.39 12.25 -1.53
CA PHE A 14 12.83 12.56 -2.85
C PHE A 14 11.34 12.20 -2.93
N GLN A 15 10.96 11.02 -2.44
CA GLN A 15 9.58 10.57 -2.41
C GLN A 15 8.68 11.45 -1.53
N VAL A 16 9.13 11.82 -0.33
CA VAL A 16 8.39 12.75 0.54
C VAL A 16 8.16 14.09 -0.15
N VAL A 17 9.19 14.66 -0.77
CA VAL A 17 9.10 15.95 -1.47
C VAL A 17 8.16 15.86 -2.67
N THR A 18 8.35 14.88 -3.55
CA THR A 18 7.55 14.74 -4.77
C THR A 18 6.09 14.41 -4.45
N CYS A 19 5.81 13.54 -3.47
CA CYS A 19 4.44 13.26 -3.04
C CYS A 19 3.79 14.51 -2.40
N SER A 20 4.52 15.28 -1.60
CA SER A 20 4.01 16.52 -1.02
C SER A 20 3.68 17.55 -2.10
N TYR A 21 4.52 17.65 -3.13
CA TYR A 21 4.30 18.52 -4.27
C TYR A 21 3.05 18.13 -5.07
N VAL A 22 2.88 16.83 -5.35
CA VAL A 22 1.67 16.31 -6.04
C VAL A 22 0.41 16.64 -5.24
N VAL A 23 0.41 16.41 -3.92
CA VAL A 23 -0.74 16.74 -3.06
C VAL A 23 -1.01 18.23 -3.08
N TYR A 24 0.01 19.07 -2.90
CA TYR A 24 -0.13 20.53 -2.95
C TYR A 24 -0.73 21.00 -4.27
N LYS A 25 -0.24 20.48 -5.41
CA LYS A 25 -0.76 20.84 -6.73
C LYS A 25 -2.20 20.33 -6.93
N ALA A 26 -2.50 19.11 -6.52
CA ALA A 26 -3.87 18.56 -6.60
C ALA A 26 -4.86 19.42 -5.80
N MET A 27 -4.48 19.83 -4.57
CA MET A 27 -5.30 20.72 -3.74
C MET A 27 -5.39 22.14 -4.32
N SER A 28 -4.33 22.64 -4.94
CA SER A 28 -4.34 23.95 -5.60
C SER A 28 -5.32 23.97 -6.78
N VAL A 29 -5.34 22.92 -7.59
CA VAL A 29 -6.30 22.77 -8.70
C VAL A 29 -7.71 22.56 -8.17
N TYR A 30 -7.88 21.77 -7.11
CA TYR A 30 -9.18 21.62 -6.43
C TYR A 30 -9.79 22.98 -6.06
N VAL A 31 -9.00 23.87 -5.45
CA VAL A 31 -9.46 25.22 -5.07
C VAL A 31 -9.69 26.10 -6.29
N ALA A 32 -8.74 26.12 -7.24
CA ALA A 32 -8.79 27.00 -8.41
C ALA A 32 -9.96 26.67 -9.36
N GLU A 33 -10.28 25.39 -9.52
CA GLU A 33 -11.33 24.90 -10.42
C GLU A 33 -12.69 24.76 -9.74
N GLY A 34 -12.79 25.11 -8.45
CA GLY A 34 -14.03 25.04 -7.67
C GLY A 34 -14.55 23.61 -7.48
N TYR A 35 -13.63 22.65 -7.36
CA TYR A 35 -14.01 21.27 -7.14
C TYR A 35 -14.72 21.09 -5.79
N THR A 36 -15.63 20.12 -5.76
CA THR A 36 -16.32 19.67 -4.57
C THR A 36 -15.74 18.33 -4.12
N ILE A 37 -16.08 17.87 -2.92
CA ILE A 37 -15.50 16.61 -2.38
C ILE A 37 -15.84 15.40 -3.29
N VAL A 38 -16.99 15.45 -3.96
CA VAL A 38 -17.50 14.43 -4.88
C VAL A 38 -18.28 15.15 -5.99
N PHE A 39 -18.39 14.54 -7.18
CA PHE A 39 -19.10 15.08 -8.35
C PHE A 39 -18.34 16.14 -9.16
N ASN A 40 -17.03 15.96 -9.30
CA ASN A 40 -16.25 16.76 -10.22
C ASN A 40 -16.37 16.18 -11.63
N LYS A 41 -17.06 16.92 -12.50
CA LYS A 41 -17.25 16.52 -13.90
C LYS A 41 -15.91 16.44 -14.61
N PHE A 42 -15.67 15.31 -15.28
CA PHE A 42 -14.54 15.16 -16.18
C PHE A 42 -14.67 16.13 -17.37
N ASP A 43 -13.66 16.98 -17.55
CA ASP A 43 -13.57 17.92 -18.65
C ASP A 43 -12.26 17.69 -19.42
N PRO A 44 -12.31 17.09 -20.63
CA PRO A 44 -11.10 16.77 -21.38
C PRO A 44 -10.34 18.00 -21.86
N SER A 45 -10.95 19.19 -21.85
CA SER A 45 -10.30 20.46 -22.21
C SER A 45 -9.37 20.98 -21.10
N ARG A 46 -9.58 20.54 -19.85
CA ARG A 46 -8.77 20.95 -18.69
C ARG A 46 -7.48 20.15 -18.62
N ARG A 47 -6.37 20.87 -18.52
CA ARG A 47 -5.02 20.27 -18.44
C ARG A 47 -4.43 20.30 -17.04
N ASN A 48 -4.95 21.16 -16.16
CA ASN A 48 -4.39 21.38 -14.83
C ASN A 48 -4.34 20.11 -13.99
N MET A 49 -5.45 19.36 -13.90
CA MET A 49 -5.47 18.07 -13.20
C MET A 49 -4.73 16.99 -13.99
N ALA A 50 -4.80 17.03 -15.32
CA ALA A 50 -4.16 16.06 -16.20
C ALA A 50 -2.63 16.00 -15.99
N GLU A 51 -1.98 17.16 -15.89
CA GLU A 51 -0.55 17.29 -15.61
C GLU A 51 -0.19 16.68 -14.25
N ILE A 52 -1.06 16.85 -13.25
CA ILE A 52 -0.86 16.32 -11.89
C ILE A 52 -1.06 14.81 -11.86
N VAL A 53 -2.08 14.29 -12.54
CA VAL A 53 -2.31 12.84 -12.70
C VAL A 53 -1.12 12.21 -13.43
N TRP A 54 -0.59 12.85 -14.47
CA TRP A 54 0.62 12.40 -15.16
C TRP A 54 1.84 12.39 -14.23
N LEU A 55 2.07 13.46 -13.48
CA LEU A 55 3.16 13.52 -12.51
C LEU A 55 3.02 12.44 -11.43
N PHE A 56 1.79 12.20 -10.95
CA PHE A 56 1.49 11.15 -9.99
C PHE A 56 1.68 9.75 -10.58
N TYR A 57 1.37 9.53 -11.85
CA TYR A 57 1.74 8.30 -12.56
C TYR A 57 3.26 8.09 -12.58
N LEU A 58 4.05 9.14 -12.86
CA LEU A 58 5.51 9.05 -12.81
C LEU A 58 6.02 8.70 -11.41
N THR A 59 5.38 9.17 -10.34
CA THR A 59 5.78 8.73 -8.98
C THR A 59 5.55 7.23 -8.79
N LYS A 60 4.48 6.64 -9.36
CA LYS A 60 4.27 5.18 -9.30
C LYS A 60 5.36 4.39 -10.04
N VAL A 61 5.93 4.94 -11.11
CA VAL A 61 7.11 4.35 -11.78
C VAL A 61 8.31 4.37 -10.84
N VAL A 62 8.54 5.49 -10.15
CA VAL A 62 9.62 5.64 -9.16
C VAL A 62 9.41 4.75 -7.92
N ASP A 63 8.16 4.48 -7.54
CA ASP A 63 7.80 3.54 -6.46
C ASP A 63 8.33 2.12 -6.75
N LEU A 64 8.59 1.74 -8.01
CA LEU A 64 9.20 0.44 -8.34
C LEU A 64 10.60 0.27 -7.74
N LEU A 65 11.31 1.37 -7.44
CA LEU A 65 12.61 1.32 -6.78
C LEU A 65 12.52 0.75 -5.36
N ASP A 66 11.37 0.80 -4.69
CA ASP A 66 11.17 0.10 -3.40
C ASP A 66 11.47 -1.39 -3.54
N THR A 67 11.03 -1.98 -4.65
CA THR A 67 11.29 -3.39 -4.99
C THR A 67 12.79 -3.65 -5.19
N VAL A 68 13.48 -2.73 -5.88
CA VAL A 68 14.93 -2.81 -6.09
C VAL A 68 15.66 -2.78 -4.75
N PHE A 69 15.31 -1.85 -3.85
CA PHE A 69 15.92 -1.77 -2.52
C PHE A 69 15.63 -3.01 -1.67
N ILE A 70 14.44 -3.60 -1.76
CA ILE A 70 14.10 -4.84 -1.06
C ILE A 70 15.02 -5.98 -1.50
N VAL A 71 15.20 -6.16 -2.81
CA VAL A 71 16.05 -7.22 -3.39
C VAL A 71 17.52 -6.98 -3.06
N CYS A 72 18.03 -5.76 -3.29
CA CYS A 72 19.43 -5.41 -3.01
C CYS A 72 19.81 -5.54 -1.53
N ARG A 73 18.86 -5.34 -0.62
CA ARG A 73 19.08 -5.52 0.83
C ARG A 73 18.78 -6.93 1.33
N GLY A 74 18.37 -7.86 0.45
CA GLY A 74 17.98 -9.22 0.81
C GLY A 74 16.78 -9.28 1.78
N LYS A 75 15.89 -8.28 1.77
CA LYS A 75 14.73 -8.18 2.68
C LYS A 75 13.52 -8.93 2.15
N TRP A 76 13.68 -10.23 1.85
CA TRP A 76 12.65 -11.06 1.21
C TRP A 76 11.30 -11.10 1.94
N ALA A 77 11.28 -10.89 3.26
CA ALA A 77 10.02 -10.76 4.01
C ALA A 77 9.15 -9.55 3.57
N GLN A 78 9.75 -8.52 2.97
CA GLN A 78 9.06 -7.37 2.40
C GLN A 78 8.61 -7.61 0.95
N PHE A 79 9.28 -8.52 0.23
CA PHE A 79 8.93 -8.94 -1.14
C PHE A 79 7.71 -9.89 -1.13
N SER A 80 6.57 -9.37 -0.68
CA SER A 80 5.34 -10.13 -0.51
C SER A 80 4.44 -10.07 -1.75
N PHE A 81 3.47 -11.00 -1.83
CA PHE A 81 2.43 -10.93 -2.86
C PHE A 81 1.69 -9.58 -2.85
N LEU A 82 1.37 -9.04 -1.66
CA LEU A 82 0.72 -7.73 -1.52
C LEU A 82 1.55 -6.62 -2.17
N HIS A 83 2.86 -6.60 -1.93
CA HIS A 83 3.79 -5.63 -2.50
C HIS A 83 3.78 -5.69 -4.04
N ILE A 84 4.03 -6.88 -4.60
CA ILE A 84 4.13 -7.06 -6.05
C ILE A 84 2.79 -6.79 -6.73
N TYR A 85 1.71 -7.34 -6.18
CA TYR A 85 0.35 -7.11 -6.69
C TYR A 85 0.06 -5.62 -6.73
N HIS A 86 0.34 -4.89 -5.65
CA HIS A 86 0.13 -3.44 -5.57
C HIS A 86 0.95 -2.67 -6.60
N HIS A 87 2.27 -2.80 -6.61
CA HIS A 87 3.11 -2.00 -7.50
C HIS A 87 2.85 -2.30 -8.99
N ALA A 88 2.53 -3.54 -9.36
CA ALA A 88 2.17 -3.87 -10.73
C ALA A 88 0.80 -3.31 -11.13
N SER A 89 -0.21 -3.49 -10.27
CA SER A 89 -1.58 -3.06 -10.59
C SER A 89 -1.76 -1.54 -10.52
N ILE A 90 -1.16 -0.84 -9.55
CA ILE A 90 -1.27 0.62 -9.47
C ILE A 90 -0.61 1.29 -10.68
N LEU A 91 0.51 0.75 -11.18
CA LEU A 91 1.18 1.27 -12.36
C LEU A 91 0.26 1.19 -13.59
N TYR A 92 -0.36 0.03 -13.81
CA TYR A 92 -1.31 -0.16 -14.90
C TYR A 92 -2.55 0.73 -14.74
N MET A 93 -3.15 0.77 -13.55
CA MET A 93 -4.36 1.56 -13.29
C MET A 93 -4.13 3.06 -13.46
N MET A 94 -2.97 3.55 -13.05
CA MET A 94 -2.61 4.96 -13.23
C MET A 94 -2.27 5.30 -14.67
N TRP A 95 -1.68 4.37 -15.44
CA TRP A 95 -1.50 4.57 -16.88
C TRP A 95 -2.84 4.71 -17.61
N VAL A 96 -3.81 3.86 -17.28
CA VAL A 96 -5.18 3.96 -17.82
C VAL A 96 -5.80 5.30 -17.43
N ASN A 97 -5.80 5.68 -16.14
CA ASN A 97 -6.40 6.95 -15.72
C ASN A 97 -5.70 8.18 -16.33
N ALA A 98 -4.37 8.19 -16.43
CA ALA A 98 -3.65 9.26 -17.10
C ALA A 98 -3.99 9.38 -18.59
N SER A 99 -4.44 8.29 -19.23
CA SER A 99 -4.78 8.27 -20.65
C SER A 99 -6.21 8.72 -20.94
N VAL A 100 -7.18 8.38 -20.07
CA VAL A 100 -8.62 8.55 -20.38
C VAL A 100 -9.46 9.10 -19.23
N GLY A 101 -8.88 9.29 -18.05
CA GLY A 101 -9.57 9.63 -16.79
C GLY A 101 -8.80 10.64 -15.96
N TYR A 102 -8.17 11.60 -16.62
CA TYR A 102 -7.13 12.46 -16.05
C TYR A 102 -7.65 13.74 -15.37
N ASP A 103 -8.98 13.90 -15.26
CA ASP A 103 -9.63 15.09 -14.71
C ASP A 103 -10.84 14.72 -13.85
N GLY A 104 -11.37 15.69 -13.09
CA GLY A 104 -12.54 15.52 -12.24
C GLY A 104 -12.24 14.72 -10.97
N ASP A 105 -13.10 13.76 -10.66
CA ASP A 105 -13.12 13.03 -9.40
C ASP A 105 -11.84 12.21 -9.07
N ILE A 106 -10.98 11.96 -10.07
CA ILE A 106 -9.67 11.33 -9.88
C ILE A 106 -8.77 12.13 -8.91
N TYR A 107 -9.01 13.44 -8.75
CA TYR A 107 -8.24 14.30 -7.85
C TYR A 107 -8.19 13.74 -6.43
N PHE A 108 -9.30 13.16 -5.93
CA PHE A 108 -9.40 12.66 -4.57
C PHE A 108 -8.48 11.45 -4.38
N ALA A 109 -8.45 10.54 -5.35
CA ALA A 109 -7.56 9.39 -5.35
C ALA A 109 -6.09 9.84 -5.34
N VAL A 110 -5.73 10.82 -6.18
CA VAL A 110 -4.37 11.38 -6.24
C VAL A 110 -3.97 12.05 -4.94
N ALA A 111 -4.82 12.94 -4.41
CA ALA A 111 -4.54 13.68 -3.19
C ALA A 111 -4.48 12.77 -1.95
N ALA A 112 -5.43 11.85 -1.80
CA ALA A 112 -5.48 10.94 -0.66
C ALA A 112 -4.32 9.94 -0.68
N ASN A 113 -4.03 9.32 -1.83
CA ASN A 113 -2.87 8.42 -1.95
C ASN A 113 -1.56 9.18 -1.74
N GLY A 114 -1.41 10.35 -2.37
CA GLY A 114 -0.24 11.20 -2.20
C GLY A 114 0.00 11.55 -0.73
N ALA A 115 -1.04 11.93 0.01
CA ALA A 115 -0.93 12.25 1.44
C ALA A 115 -0.47 11.05 2.27
N ILE A 116 -1.03 9.87 2.01
CA ILE A 116 -0.60 8.63 2.68
C ILE A 116 0.84 8.26 2.30
N HIS A 117 1.26 8.46 1.05
CA HIS A 117 2.63 8.24 0.62
C HIS A 117 3.62 9.19 1.28
N VAL A 118 3.26 10.47 1.49
CA VAL A 118 4.08 11.40 2.29
C VAL A 118 4.35 10.82 3.68
N VAL A 119 3.31 10.36 4.38
CA VAL A 119 3.45 9.82 5.73
C VAL A 119 4.22 8.50 5.74
N MET A 120 3.95 7.62 4.77
CA MET A 120 4.63 6.33 4.63
C MET A 120 6.13 6.50 4.36
N TYR A 121 6.52 7.35 3.40
CA TYR A 121 7.94 7.56 3.07
C TYR A 121 8.67 8.35 4.17
N ALA A 122 7.98 9.25 4.88
CA ALA A 122 8.53 9.87 6.09
C ALA A 122 8.82 8.81 7.17
N TYR A 123 7.95 7.81 7.32
CA TYR A 123 8.21 6.66 8.18
C TYR A 123 9.38 5.80 7.70
N TYR A 124 9.50 5.52 6.40
CA TYR A 124 10.64 4.78 5.85
C TYR A 124 11.97 5.54 6.04
N LEU A 125 11.95 6.87 5.96
CA LEU A 125 13.08 7.72 6.29
C LEU A 125 13.46 7.58 7.77
N MET A 126 12.50 7.71 8.69
CA MET A 126 12.73 7.51 10.13
C MET A 126 13.27 6.11 10.44
N ALA A 127 12.72 5.07 9.79
CA ALA A 127 13.17 3.70 9.96
C ALA A 127 14.60 3.49 9.41
N SER A 128 14.97 4.18 8.33
CA SER A 128 16.32 4.14 7.76
C SER A 128 17.36 4.82 8.66
N LEU A 129 16.95 5.84 9.42
CA LEU A 129 17.75 6.53 10.43
C LEU A 129 17.77 5.82 11.79
N ASN A 130 17.13 4.64 11.89
CA ASN A 130 17.04 3.84 13.11
C ASN A 130 16.39 4.58 14.30
N ILE A 131 15.43 5.47 14.03
CA ILE A 131 14.68 6.18 15.07
C ILE A 131 13.69 5.20 15.73
N GLY A 132 13.89 4.92 17.02
CA GLY A 132 13.11 3.93 17.77
C GLY A 132 11.58 4.16 17.78
N ALA A 133 11.14 5.40 17.56
CA ALA A 133 9.72 5.77 17.48
C ALA A 133 8.99 5.11 16.29
N ALA A 134 9.71 4.76 15.21
CA ALA A 134 9.12 4.22 13.98
C ALA A 134 8.20 3.01 14.26
N ARG A 135 8.58 2.13 15.18
CA ARG A 135 7.82 0.91 15.51
C ARG A 135 6.37 1.19 15.97
N TYR A 136 6.14 2.31 16.66
CA TYR A 136 4.83 2.68 17.19
C TYR A 136 3.92 3.33 16.15
N ILE A 137 4.51 3.93 15.12
CA ILE A 137 3.79 4.64 14.05
C ILE A 137 3.28 3.64 12.99
N LYS A 138 3.97 2.51 12.80
CA LYS A 138 3.65 1.52 11.77
C LYS A 138 2.16 1.07 11.76
N PRO A 139 1.52 0.71 12.89
CA PRO A 139 0.09 0.32 12.89
C PRO A 139 -0.85 1.50 12.60
N PHE A 140 -0.43 2.74 12.88
CA PHE A 140 -1.21 3.92 12.54
C PHE A 140 -1.21 4.16 11.02
N ILE A 141 -0.07 3.97 10.35
CA ILE A 141 0.04 4.07 8.89
C ILE A 141 -0.87 3.05 8.20
N THR A 142 -0.86 1.79 8.64
CA THR A 142 -1.76 0.78 8.06
C THR A 142 -3.23 1.15 8.24
N ARG A 143 -3.61 1.73 9.39
CA ARG A 143 -4.98 2.21 9.61
C ARG A 143 -5.33 3.37 8.67
N MET A 144 -4.42 4.32 8.47
CA MET A 144 -4.63 5.42 7.52
C MET A 144 -4.78 4.92 6.08
N GLN A 145 -3.95 3.96 5.65
CA GLN A 145 -4.07 3.31 4.33
C GLN A 145 -5.44 2.62 4.16
N MET A 146 -5.90 1.91 5.18
CA MET A 146 -7.23 1.27 5.17
C MET A 146 -8.37 2.29 5.08
N THR A 147 -8.30 3.37 5.85
CA THR A 147 -9.29 4.45 5.80
C THR A 147 -9.30 5.15 4.44
N GLN A 148 -8.12 5.35 3.83
CA GLN A 148 -8.00 5.89 2.48
C GLN A 148 -8.78 5.02 1.46
N PHE A 149 -8.61 3.70 1.50
CA PHE A 149 -9.34 2.80 0.59
C PHE A 149 -10.86 2.88 0.79
N LEU A 150 -11.34 3.01 2.03
CA LEU A 150 -12.77 3.20 2.30
C LEU A 150 -13.31 4.52 1.73
N GLY A 151 -12.57 5.62 1.89
CA GLY A 151 -12.95 6.90 1.30
C GLY A 151 -12.99 6.84 -0.24
N MET A 152 -11.97 6.22 -0.85
CA MET A 152 -11.88 6.02 -2.30
C MET A 152 -13.00 5.12 -2.83
N LEU A 153 -13.38 4.09 -2.05
CA LEU A 153 -14.49 3.20 -2.38
C LEU A 153 -15.83 3.94 -2.33
N GLY A 154 -16.07 4.73 -1.29
CA GLY A 154 -17.28 5.53 -1.15
C GLY A 154 -17.44 6.54 -2.29
N GLN A 155 -16.37 7.28 -2.60
CA GLN A 155 -16.36 8.24 -3.70
C GLN A 155 -16.63 7.55 -5.06
N GLY A 156 -15.94 6.45 -5.36
CA GLY A 156 -16.12 5.75 -6.63
C GLY A 156 -17.50 5.09 -6.78
N PHE A 157 -18.04 4.51 -5.70
CA PHE A 157 -19.38 3.91 -5.70
C PHE A 157 -20.43 4.97 -5.98
N TYR A 158 -20.29 6.12 -5.31
CA TYR A 158 -21.19 7.24 -5.46
C TYR A 158 -21.16 7.83 -6.88
N HIS A 159 -19.96 7.99 -7.46
CA HIS A 159 -19.80 8.42 -8.85
C HIS A 159 -20.56 7.52 -9.83
N ILE A 160 -20.43 6.19 -9.71
CA ILE A 160 -21.09 5.24 -10.61
C ILE A 160 -22.61 5.22 -10.44
N CYS A 161 -23.12 5.31 -9.21
CA CYS A 161 -24.55 5.17 -8.93
C CYS A 161 -25.35 6.44 -9.24
N PHE A 162 -24.76 7.62 -9.03
CA PHE A 162 -25.51 8.89 -9.06
C PHE A 162 -25.09 9.84 -10.18
N TYR A 163 -24.01 9.55 -10.92
CA TYR A 163 -23.47 10.46 -11.93
C TYR A 163 -23.22 9.75 -13.28
N GLN A 164 -24.31 9.50 -14.03
CA GLN A 164 -24.28 8.80 -15.32
C GLN A 164 -24.10 9.72 -16.54
N ASP A 165 -24.19 11.04 -16.38
CA ASP A 165 -24.14 12.02 -17.48
C ASP A 165 -22.70 12.48 -17.86
N CYS A 166 -21.69 11.71 -17.47
CA CYS A 166 -20.29 12.06 -17.70
C CYS A 166 -19.70 11.31 -18.90
N GLN A 167 -18.81 11.96 -19.66
CA GLN A 167 -18.03 11.31 -20.72
C GLN A 167 -17.01 10.29 -20.19
N TYR A 168 -16.93 10.10 -18.87
CA TYR A 168 -16.06 9.12 -18.26
C TYR A 168 -16.56 7.69 -18.49
N PRO A 169 -15.74 6.78 -19.06
CA PRO A 169 -16.16 5.43 -19.35
C PRO A 169 -16.41 4.62 -18.07
N ILE A 170 -17.67 4.26 -17.81
CA ILE A 170 -18.12 3.52 -16.62
C ILE A 170 -17.32 2.25 -16.33
N ARG A 171 -16.84 1.57 -17.39
CA ARG A 171 -16.02 0.35 -17.27
C ARG A 171 -14.75 0.60 -16.46
N ILE A 172 -14.14 1.76 -16.60
CA ILE A 172 -12.92 2.13 -15.86
C ILE A 172 -13.25 2.37 -14.40
N GLY A 173 -14.37 3.02 -14.10
CA GLY A 173 -14.87 3.18 -12.73
C GLY A 173 -15.12 1.84 -12.05
N VAL A 174 -15.74 0.88 -12.75
CA VAL A 174 -15.99 -0.48 -12.21
C VAL A 174 -14.68 -1.21 -11.94
N VAL A 175 -13.72 -1.15 -12.87
CA VAL A 175 -12.39 -1.78 -12.70
C VAL A 175 -11.62 -1.11 -11.54
N TYR A 176 -11.72 0.21 -11.40
CA TYR A 176 -11.18 0.96 -10.26
C TYR A 176 -11.79 0.51 -8.93
N LEU A 177 -13.11 0.37 -8.83
CA LEU A 177 -13.75 -0.14 -7.62
C LEU A 177 -13.31 -1.55 -7.26
N GLY A 178 -13.25 -2.45 -8.25
CA GLY A 178 -12.74 -3.80 -8.04
C GLY A 178 -11.32 -3.81 -7.50
N TYR A 179 -10.47 -2.92 -8.02
CA TYR A 179 -9.10 -2.72 -7.55
C TYR A 179 -9.02 -2.17 -6.11
N ILE A 180 -9.82 -1.18 -5.74
CA ILE A 180 -9.82 -0.65 -4.37
C ILE A 180 -10.35 -1.70 -3.37
N VAL A 181 -11.37 -2.48 -3.73
CA VAL A 181 -11.84 -3.60 -2.92
C VAL A 181 -10.76 -4.65 -2.75
N SER A 182 -10.04 -5.03 -3.81
CA SER A 182 -8.96 -6.01 -3.70
C SER A 182 -7.86 -5.50 -2.77
N MET A 183 -7.43 -4.24 -2.92
CA MET A 183 -6.44 -3.61 -2.05
C MET A 183 -6.87 -3.60 -0.59
N TYR A 184 -8.10 -3.20 -0.31
CA TYR A 184 -8.65 -3.22 1.04
C TYR A 184 -8.58 -4.63 1.66
N VAL A 185 -8.98 -5.67 0.92
CA VAL A 185 -8.94 -7.06 1.41
C VAL A 185 -7.50 -7.53 1.67
N LEU A 186 -6.55 -7.21 0.79
CA LEU A 186 -5.15 -7.60 1.00
C LEU A 186 -4.54 -6.87 2.21
N PHE A 187 -4.83 -5.59 2.39
CA PHE A 187 -4.35 -4.82 3.55
C PHE A 187 -5.03 -5.25 4.85
N ASP A 188 -6.31 -5.59 4.84
CA ASP A 188 -7.01 -6.18 5.98
C ASP A 188 -6.36 -7.50 6.42
N ARG A 189 -6.09 -8.39 5.45
CA ARG A 189 -5.37 -9.65 5.71
C ARG A 189 -3.97 -9.40 6.28
N PHE A 190 -3.24 -8.44 5.72
CA PHE A 190 -1.93 -8.02 6.24
C PHE A 190 -2.01 -7.49 7.67
N ALA A 191 -2.99 -6.63 7.95
CA ALA A 191 -3.20 -6.03 9.26
C ALA A 191 -3.54 -7.11 10.31
N LYS A 192 -4.47 -8.02 9.99
CA LYS A 192 -4.83 -9.16 10.85
C LYS A 192 -3.64 -10.08 11.12
N ARG A 193 -2.82 -10.36 10.10
CA ARG A 193 -1.63 -11.23 10.25
C ARG A 193 -0.52 -10.57 11.07
N THR A 194 -0.35 -9.26 10.95
CA THR A 194 0.78 -8.53 11.54
C THR A 194 0.46 -8.02 12.95
N TYR A 195 -0.79 -7.60 13.19
CA TYR A 195 -1.22 -6.95 14.42
C TYR A 195 -2.30 -7.72 15.18
N GLY A 196 -2.90 -8.76 14.59
CA GLY A 196 -3.85 -9.61 15.29
C GLY A 196 -3.18 -10.28 16.48
N THR A 197 -3.88 -10.28 17.61
CA THR A 197 -3.47 -11.02 18.80
C THR A 197 -3.36 -12.50 18.43
N LYS A 198 -2.15 -13.07 18.48
CA LYS A 198 -2.03 -14.52 18.59
C LYS A 198 -2.74 -14.91 19.89
N ASN A 199 -3.85 -15.64 19.80
CA ASN A 199 -4.38 -16.33 20.97
C ASN A 199 -3.29 -17.27 21.47
N ALA A 200 -2.54 -16.84 22.49
CA ALA A 200 -1.80 -17.72 23.37
C ALA A 200 -2.86 -18.54 24.13
N GLY A 201 -3.26 -19.69 23.56
CA GLY A 201 -4.40 -20.42 24.12
C GLY A 201 -4.87 -21.62 23.30
N LYS A 202 -3.97 -22.56 22.99
CA LYS A 202 -4.31 -24.00 22.94
C LYS A 202 -3.18 -24.80 23.58
N GLY A 203 -2.99 -24.58 24.88
CA GLY A 203 -2.54 -25.65 25.77
C GLY A 203 -3.76 -26.48 26.15
N ASN A 204 -3.83 -27.71 25.63
CA ASN A 204 -4.38 -28.91 26.27
C ASN A 204 -4.54 -30.02 25.22
N ALA A 205 -3.46 -30.74 24.97
CA ALA A 205 -3.53 -32.17 24.73
C ALA A 205 -2.76 -32.84 25.86
N CYS A 206 -3.51 -33.35 26.83
CA CYS A 206 -3.04 -34.22 27.89
C CYS A 206 -2.26 -35.39 27.27
N GLN A 207 -0.93 -35.40 27.39
CA GLN A 207 -0.15 -36.62 27.26
C GLN A 207 -0.20 -37.34 28.61
N LYS A 208 -0.87 -38.49 28.64
CA LYS A 208 -0.93 -39.39 29.80
C LYS A 208 0.49 -39.79 30.22
N PRO A 209 0.78 -39.89 31.53
CA PRO A 209 2.03 -40.49 31.99
C PRO A 209 1.99 -41.99 31.71
N VAL A 210 2.88 -42.47 30.84
CA VAL A 210 3.14 -43.91 30.70
C VAL A 210 3.88 -44.36 31.96
N ARG A 211 3.26 -45.28 32.70
CA ARG A 211 3.80 -45.91 33.91
C ARG A 211 5.17 -46.53 33.64
N ALA A 212 6.10 -46.28 34.56
CA ALA A 212 7.32 -47.05 34.69
C ALA A 212 7.02 -48.44 35.30
N ALA A 213 7.46 -49.48 34.60
CA ALA A 213 7.84 -50.81 35.08
C ALA A 213 8.80 -51.33 33.99
N GLY A 214 10.02 -51.80 34.19
CA GLY A 214 10.76 -52.31 35.33
C GLY A 214 11.76 -53.32 34.72
N THR A 215 13.05 -53.20 35.08
CA THR A 215 14.13 -54.22 35.01
C THR A 215 14.66 -54.72 33.64
N SER A 216 15.80 -54.15 33.19
CA SER A 216 17.17 -54.72 32.93
C SER A 216 17.38 -56.25 32.69
N PRO A 217 18.54 -56.74 32.17
CA PRO A 217 19.39 -56.34 31.02
C PRO A 217 19.79 -57.54 30.11
N ARG A 218 20.36 -57.29 28.91
CA ARG A 218 21.57 -57.97 28.35
C ARG A 218 21.73 -57.78 26.84
N GLY A 219 22.93 -57.30 26.45
CA GLY A 219 23.79 -57.92 25.43
C GLY A 219 23.47 -57.70 23.96
N GLY A 220 24.50 -57.31 23.20
CA GLY A 220 24.59 -57.67 21.77
C GLY A 220 25.04 -56.55 20.85
N ALA A 221 26.30 -56.61 20.43
CA ALA A 221 26.92 -55.79 19.41
C ALA A 221 26.26 -55.93 18.02
N ARG A 222 26.30 -54.86 17.20
CA ARG A 222 27.13 -54.76 15.97
C ARG A 222 26.75 -53.55 15.11
N LYS A 223 27.79 -53.01 14.47
CA LYS A 223 27.80 -52.03 13.37
C LYS A 223 27.27 -52.62 12.05
N ALA A 224 26.86 -51.72 11.15
CA ALA A 224 27.05 -51.69 9.67
C ALA A 224 25.88 -50.86 9.08
N ASP A 225 26.01 -49.90 8.17
CA ASP A 225 27.09 -49.18 7.50
C ASP A 225 26.54 -47.79 7.13
#